data_AF-A0A842Y4M3-F1
#
_entry.id   AF-A0A842Y4M3-F1
#
_cell.length_a   1.000
_cell.length_b   1.000
_cell.length_c   1.000
_cell.angle_alpha   90.00
_cell.angle_beta   90.00
_cell.angle_gamma   90.00
#
_symmetry.space_group_name_H-M   'P 1'
#
loop_
_entity.id
_entity.type
_entity.pdbx_description
1 polymer ?
#
loop_
_entity_poly.entity_id
_entity_poly.type
_entity_poly.pdbx_seq_one_letter_code
_entity_poly.pdbx_strand_id
1 'polypeptide(L)'
;MSIENKRLNRTYGYDILINTFEPILRKFISNEIFLINFGINWKTKIPNGVITELLRIKEGELSENCSLEDFFEELTFLNLKDILIVSNNYKFAKSGRVPN
;
A
#
# COMPACT_ATOMS: atom_id res chain seq x y z
N MET A 1 -13.40 -5.20 34.58
CA MET A 1 -12.24 -5.11 33.66
C MET A 1 -11.71 -3.68 33.70
N SER A 2 -10.44 -3.47 34.07
CA SER A 2 -9.84 -2.13 34.18
C SER A 2 -9.75 -1.43 32.82
N ILE A 3 -9.63 -0.09 32.82
CA ILE A 3 -9.44 0.72 31.60
C ILE A 3 -8.16 0.29 30.87
N GLU A 4 -7.09 -0.02 31.61
CA GLU A 4 -5.83 -0.54 31.05
C GLU A 4 -6.04 -1.87 30.33
N ASN A 5 -6.74 -2.84 30.93
CA ASN A 5 -7.02 -4.13 30.29
C ASN A 5 -7.85 -3.96 29.00
N LYS A 6 -8.79 -3.01 28.96
CA LYS A 6 -9.54 -2.70 27.74
C LYS A 6 -8.65 -2.10 26.63
N ARG A 7 -7.70 -1.23 26.99
CA ARG A 7 -6.74 -0.65 26.04
C ARG A 7 -5.81 -1.72 25.48
N LEU A 8 -5.25 -2.56 26.35
CA LEU A 8 -4.37 -3.66 25.98
C LEU A 8 -5.05 -4.63 24.99
N ASN A 9 -6.28 -5.03 25.30
CA ASN A 9 -7.06 -5.92 24.44
C ASN A 9 -7.38 -5.31 23.08
N ARG A 10 -7.60 -3.98 23.00
CA ARG A 10 -7.77 -3.30 21.71
C ARG A 10 -6.49 -3.34 20.91
N THR A 11 -5.34 -3.04 21.52
CA THR A 11 -4.03 -3.10 20.85
C THR A 11 -3.77 -4.48 20.27
N TYR A 12 -3.94 -5.56 21.07
CA TYR A 12 -3.76 -6.92 20.56
C TYR A 12 -4.73 -7.29 19.44
N GLY A 13 -6.00 -6.87 19.55
CA GLY A 13 -6.97 -7.07 18.48
C GLY A 13 -6.56 -6.37 17.19
N TYR A 14 -6.02 -5.15 17.27
CA TYR A 14 -5.48 -4.43 16.12
C TYR A 14 -4.24 -5.13 15.54
N ASP A 15 -3.31 -5.58 16.38
CA ASP A 15 -2.10 -6.27 15.92
C ASP A 15 -2.46 -7.57 15.19
N ILE A 16 -3.39 -8.37 15.72
CA ILE A 16 -3.87 -9.58 15.05
C ILE A 16 -4.51 -9.24 13.71
N LEU A 17 -5.35 -8.20 13.68
CA LEU A 17 -6.03 -7.78 12.46
C LEU A 17 -5.02 -7.29 11.41
N ILE A 18 -4.06 -6.45 11.79
CA ILE A 18 -3.02 -5.95 10.88
C ILE A 18 -2.15 -7.10 10.39
N ASN A 19 -1.63 -7.94 11.29
CA ASN A 19 -0.73 -9.05 10.94
C ASN A 19 -1.41 -10.09 10.03
N THR A 20 -2.73 -10.22 10.10
CA THR A 20 -3.49 -11.13 9.23
C THR A 20 -3.94 -10.45 7.93
N PHE A 21 -4.40 -9.20 8.01
CA PHE A 21 -5.00 -8.50 6.89
C PHE A 21 -3.97 -7.88 5.96
N GLU A 22 -2.86 -7.36 6.48
CA GLU A 22 -1.83 -6.68 5.70
C GLU A 22 -1.23 -7.58 4.61
N PRO A 23 -0.86 -8.85 4.86
CA PRO A 23 -0.39 -9.74 3.80
C PRO A 23 -1.44 -9.99 2.71
N ILE A 24 -2.71 -10.10 3.10
CA ILE A 24 -3.82 -10.30 2.16
C ILE A 24 -4.03 -9.04 1.31
N LEU A 25 -4.04 -7.87 1.95
CA LEU A 25 -4.20 -6.58 1.29
C LEU A 25 -3.05 -6.31 0.32
N ARG A 26 -1.82 -6.62 0.72
CA ARG A 26 -0.62 -6.51 -0.09
C ARG A 26 -0.75 -7.32 -1.38
N LYS A 27 -1.08 -8.61 -1.27
CA LYS A 27 -1.31 -9.50 -2.42
C LYS A 27 -2.44 -9.03 -3.32
N PHE A 28 -3.53 -8.53 -2.73
CA PHE A 28 -4.64 -7.99 -3.48
C PHE A 28 -4.22 -6.76 -4.29
N ILE A 29 -3.50 -5.81 -3.68
CA ILE A 29 -3.06 -4.61 -4.39
C ILE A 29 -2.02 -4.96 -5.46
N SER A 30 -1.06 -5.84 -5.17
CA SER A 30 -0.05 -6.23 -6.16
C SER A 30 -0.70 -6.93 -7.36
N ASN A 31 -1.46 -7.99 -7.11
CA ASN A 31 -1.89 -8.89 -8.19
C ASN A 31 -3.17 -8.39 -8.86
N GLU A 32 -4.16 -7.97 -8.08
CA GLU A 32 -5.49 -7.64 -8.61
C GLU A 32 -5.61 -6.17 -9.05
N ILE A 33 -4.74 -5.30 -8.53
CA ILE A 33 -4.74 -3.88 -8.92
C ILE A 33 -3.55 -3.55 -9.81
N PHE A 34 -2.31 -3.74 -9.34
CA PHE A 34 -1.14 -3.20 -10.04
C PHE A 34 -0.75 -4.03 -11.25
N LEU A 35 -0.61 -5.34 -11.08
CA LEU A 35 -0.21 -6.24 -12.16
C LEU A 35 -1.22 -6.21 -13.32
N ILE A 36 -2.51 -6.31 -13.01
CA ILE A 36 -3.58 -6.29 -14.03
C ILE A 36 -3.65 -4.94 -14.76
N ASN A 37 -3.59 -3.81 -14.05
CA ASN A 37 -3.84 -2.51 -14.68
C ASN A 37 -2.58 -1.86 -15.30
N PHE A 38 -1.38 -2.21 -14.81
CA PHE A 38 -0.15 -1.51 -15.17
C PHE A 38 0.97 -2.41 -15.69
N GLY A 39 0.93 -3.72 -15.41
CA GLY A 39 1.94 -4.68 -15.85
C GLY A 39 3.35 -4.20 -15.55
N ILE A 40 4.24 -4.21 -16.54
CA ILE A 40 5.64 -3.76 -16.42
C ILE A 40 5.80 -2.28 -16.02
N ASN A 41 4.78 -1.44 -16.25
CA ASN A 41 4.84 -0.01 -15.99
C ASN A 41 4.39 0.36 -14.57
N TRP A 42 4.20 -0.62 -13.69
CA TRP A 42 3.67 -0.46 -12.34
C TRP A 42 4.45 0.57 -11.50
N LYS A 43 5.79 0.63 -11.65
CA LYS A 43 6.66 1.54 -10.90
C LYS A 43 6.27 3.01 -11.10
N THR A 44 5.84 3.37 -12.31
CA THR A 44 5.42 4.75 -12.66
C THR A 44 4.10 5.17 -12.01
N LYS A 45 3.38 4.23 -11.39
CA LYS A 45 2.08 4.44 -10.75
C LYS A 45 2.15 4.43 -9.24
N ILE A 46 3.32 4.12 -8.67
CA ILE A 46 3.54 4.25 -7.23
C ILE A 46 3.58 5.74 -6.88
N PRO A 47 2.84 6.20 -5.85
CA PRO A 47 2.92 7.58 -5.39
C PRO A 47 4.35 7.91 -4.93
N ASN A 48 4.86 9.08 -5.34
CA ASN A 48 6.20 9.52 -4.97
C ASN A 48 6.44 9.51 -3.46
N GLY A 49 5.43 9.87 -2.65
CA GLY A 49 5.54 9.85 -1.19
C GLY A 49 5.89 8.46 -0.63
N VAL A 50 5.34 7.40 -1.21
CA VAL A 50 5.63 6.01 -0.82
C VAL A 50 7.06 5.64 -1.21
N ILE A 51 7.51 6.02 -2.41
CA ILE A 51 8.89 5.79 -2.85
C ILE A 51 9.86 6.53 -1.94
N THR A 52 9.62 7.82 -1.67
CA THR A 52 10.49 8.63 -0.81
C THR A 52 10.57 8.06 0.61
N GLU A 53 9.47 7.60 1.17
CA GLU A 53 9.47 6.98 2.49
C GLU A 53 10.27 5.68 2.53
N LEU A 54 10.09 4.80 1.54
CA LEU A 54 10.87 3.57 1.42
C LEU A 54 12.37 3.85 1.29
N LEU A 55 12.77 4.79 0.44
CA LEU A 55 14.17 5.19 0.27
C LEU A 55 14.76 5.73 1.57
N ARG A 56 13.97 6.49 2.35
CA ARG A 56 14.37 6.99 3.67
C ARG A 56 14.60 5.86 4.67
N ILE A 57 13.75 4.83 4.66
CA ILE A 57 13.85 3.70 5.59
C ILE A 57 15.01 2.77 5.22
N LYS A 58 15.24 2.55 3.92
CA LYS A 58 16.24 1.59 3.43
C LYS A 58 17.67 2.16 3.28
N GLU A 59 17.90 3.43 3.64
CA GLU A 59 19.20 4.10 3.47
C GLU A 59 19.84 3.88 2.08
N GLY A 60 19.03 3.78 1.02
CA GLY A 60 19.52 3.33 -0.29
C GLY A 60 18.50 3.42 -1.40
N GLU A 61 18.91 2.99 -2.60
CA GLU A 61 18.10 3.06 -3.82
C GLU A 61 17.18 1.86 -4.00
N LEU A 62 16.04 2.11 -4.62
CA LEU A 62 15.12 1.07 -5.04
C LEU A 62 15.68 0.43 -6.31
N SER A 63 16.10 -0.84 -6.22
CA SER A 63 16.72 -1.53 -7.36
C SER A 63 15.85 -1.44 -8.62
N GLU A 64 16.45 -1.05 -9.75
CA GLU A 64 15.76 -1.02 -11.04
C GLU A 64 15.21 -2.41 -11.43
N ASN A 65 15.82 -3.47 -10.93
CA ASN A 65 15.41 -4.86 -11.16
C ASN A 65 14.47 -5.41 -10.07
N CYS A 66 14.02 -4.58 -9.12
CA CYS A 66 13.06 -5.00 -8.10
C CYS A 66 11.75 -5.46 -8.75
N SER A 67 11.30 -6.67 -8.41
CA SER A 67 10.02 -7.22 -8.85
C SER A 67 8.86 -6.52 -8.15
N LEU A 68 7.64 -6.71 -8.68
CA LEU A 68 6.44 -6.14 -8.07
C LEU A 68 6.23 -6.76 -6.67
N GLU A 69 6.38 -8.07 -6.57
CA GLU A 69 6.21 -8.83 -5.34
C GLU A 69 7.21 -8.38 -4.28
N ASP A 70 8.50 -8.30 -4.63
CA ASP A 70 9.55 -7.84 -3.70
C ASP A 70 9.29 -6.41 -3.21
N PHE A 71 8.82 -5.53 -4.10
CA PHE A 71 8.49 -4.17 -3.72
C PHE A 71 7.33 -4.14 -2.72
N PHE A 72 6.25 -4.88 -3.02
CA PHE A 72 5.05 -4.86 -2.18
C PHE A 72 5.29 -5.52 -0.82
N GLU A 73 6.15 -6.52 -0.71
CA GLU A 73 6.56 -7.15 0.56
C GLU A 73 7.20 -6.16 1.55
N GLU A 74 7.81 -5.11 1.04
CA GLU A 74 8.49 -4.08 1.84
C GLU A 74 7.54 -2.95 2.29
N LEU A 75 6.30 -2.96 1.81
CA LEU A 75 5.32 -1.92 2.14
C LEU A 75 4.63 -2.19 3.46
N THR A 76 4.59 -1.15 4.30
CA THR A 76 3.74 -1.15 5.49
C THR A 76 2.28 -0.94 5.12
N PHE A 77 1.37 -1.25 6.05
CA PHE A 77 -0.05 -0.92 5.92
C PHE A 77 -0.31 0.55 5.54
N LEU A 78 0.47 1.50 6.08
CA LEU A 78 0.32 2.92 5.74
C LEU A 78 0.64 3.19 4.27
N ASN A 79 1.69 2.57 3.74
CA ASN A 79 2.04 2.70 2.34
C ASN A 79 0.96 2.11 1.43
N LEU A 80 0.41 0.94 1.79
CA LEU A 80 -0.69 0.30 1.05
C LEU A 80 -1.94 1.20 1.02
N LYS A 81 -2.27 1.82 2.16
CA LYS A 81 -3.37 2.80 2.27
C LYS A 81 -3.14 4.00 1.36
N ASP A 82 -1.94 4.58 1.34
CA ASP A 82 -1.63 5.75 0.51
C ASP A 82 -1.68 5.42 -0.99
N ILE A 83 -1.19 4.24 -1.38
CA ILE A 83 -1.34 3.71 -2.74
C ILE A 83 -2.83 3.62 -3.13
N LEU A 84 -3.67 3.07 -2.26
CA LEU A 84 -5.11 2.92 -2.54
C LEU A 84 -5.82 4.27 -2.66
N ILE A 85 -5.54 5.22 -1.77
CA ILE A 85 -6.15 6.55 -1.80
C ILE A 85 -5.80 7.28 -3.10
N VAL A 86 -4.52 7.30 -3.47
CA VAL A 86 -4.07 7.98 -4.69
C VAL A 86 -4.59 7.29 -5.95
N SER A 87 -4.58 5.95 -5.96
CA SER A 87 -5.10 5.16 -7.09
C SER A 87 -6.61 5.32 -7.28
N ASN A 88 -7.39 5.40 -6.19
CA ASN A 88 -8.83 5.63 -6.25
C ASN A 88 -9.16 7.08 -6.64
N ASN A 89 -8.39 8.06 -6.16
CA ASN A 89 -8.54 9.45 -6.62
C ASN A 89 -8.29 9.57 -8.13
N TYR A 90 -7.42 8.73 -8.70
CA TYR A 90 -7.23 8.63 -10.15
C TYR A 90 -8.45 8.06 -10.88
N LYS A 91 -9.18 7.11 -10.28
CA LYS A 91 -10.44 6.57 -10.83
C LYS A 91 -11.55 7.63 -10.80
N PHE A 92 -11.67 8.40 -9.71
CA PHE A 92 -12.67 9.49 -9.62
C PHE A 92 -12.34 10.65 -10.57
N ALA A 93 -11.08 11.05 -10.67
CA ALA A 93 -10.64 12.10 -11.60
C ALA A 93 -10.84 11.71 -13.08
N LYS A 94 -10.76 10.41 -13.43
CA LYS A 94 -11.13 9.91 -14.76
C LYS A 94 -12.64 9.86 -14.99
N SER A 95 -13.43 9.55 -13.96
CA SER A 95 -14.90 9.55 -14.06
C SER A 95 -15.53 10.96 -14.15
N GLY A 96 -14.77 12.00 -13.78
CA GLY A 96 -15.21 13.40 -13.78
C GLY A 96 -14.95 14.17 -15.08
N ARG A 97 -14.34 13.56 -16.11
CA ARG A 97 -14.23 14.20 -17.43
C ARG A 97 -15.49 13.92 -18.25
N VAL A 98 -16.48 14.78 -18.11
CA VAL A 98 -17.54 14.94 -19.12
C VAL A 98 -16.86 15.51 -20.37
N PRO A 99 -17.05 14.93 -21.56
CA PRO A 99 -16.52 15.50 -22.79
C PRO A 99 -17.31 16.78 -23.12
N ASN A 100 -16.60 17.89 -23.30
CA ASN A 100 -16.91 18.98 -24.21
C ASN A 100 -15.65 19.81 -24.45
#